data_AF-A0A9D0ZRZ9-F1
#
_entry.id   AF-A0A9D0ZRZ9-F1
#
_cell.length_a   1.000
_cell.length_b   1.000
_cell.length_c   1.000
_cell.angle_alpha   90.00
_cell.angle_beta   90.00
_cell.angle_gamma   90.00
#
_symmetry.space_group_name_H-M   'P 1'
#
loop_
_entity.id
_entity.type
_entity.pdbx_description
1 polymer ?
#
loop_
_entity_poly.entity_id
_entity_poly.type
_entity_poly.pdbx_seq_one_letter_code
_entity_poly.pdbx_strand_id
1 'polypeptide(L)'
;MVDKIIFTVTPIFSIPPRGAAAVETWMYQVAQRTNFPNRIVCIKNPGYSNYTFVNDNCSIHRVGFSRIYKRLFQKWTRLDPLPYSQRI
;
A
#
# COMPACT_ATOMS: atom_id res chain seq x y z
N MET A 1 8.42 10.94 -21.09
CA MET A 1 8.83 9.59 -20.69
C MET A 1 8.40 9.43 -19.23
N VAL A 2 7.74 8.32 -18.84
CA VAL A 2 7.29 8.16 -17.45
C VAL A 2 8.47 7.65 -16.63
N ASP A 3 9.03 8.48 -15.74
CA ASP A 3 10.22 8.11 -14.97
C ASP A 3 9.91 7.14 -13.81
N LYS A 4 8.65 7.14 -13.33
CA LYS A 4 8.21 6.26 -12.23
C LYS A 4 6.69 6.14 -12.16
N ILE A 5 6.18 4.93 -11.96
CA ILE A 5 4.74 4.67 -11.75
C ILE A 5 4.49 4.36 -10.27
N ILE A 6 3.53 5.03 -9.66
CA ILE A 6 3.06 4.70 -8.30
C ILE A 6 1.66 4.12 -8.39
N PHE A 7 1.56 2.85 -7.99
CA PHE A 7 0.33 2.10 -7.87
C PHE A 7 -0.22 2.24 -6.46
N THR A 8 -1.38 2.88 -6.32
CA THR A 8 -2.07 3.02 -5.02
C THR A 8 -3.50 2.54 -5.14
N VAL A 9 -3.99 1.89 -4.11
CA VAL A 9 -5.41 1.52 -3.95
C VAL A 9 -5.95 2.11 -2.66
N THR A 10 -7.27 2.09 -2.55
CA THR A 10 -7.95 2.31 -1.28
C THR A 10 -7.28 1.47 -0.18
N PRO A 11 -6.92 2.06 0.98
CA PRO A 11 -6.13 1.38 2.00
C PRO A 11 -6.95 0.35 2.79
N ILE A 12 -7.47 -0.67 2.10
CA ILE A 12 -8.35 -1.72 2.64
C ILE A 12 -7.56 -3.02 2.82
N PHE A 13 -6.89 -3.50 1.76
CA PHE A 13 -6.08 -4.71 1.82
C PHE A 13 -4.60 -4.43 1.50
N SER A 14 -3.73 -5.21 2.12
CA SER A 14 -2.32 -5.28 1.72
C SER A 14 -2.16 -6.02 0.40
N ILE A 15 -1.11 -5.66 -0.33
CA ILE A 15 -0.72 -6.33 -1.58
C ILE A 15 0.56 -7.14 -1.36
N PRO A 16 0.67 -8.39 -1.85
CA PRO A 16 -0.41 -9.17 -2.45
C PRO A 16 -1.50 -9.49 -1.41
N PRO A 17 -2.78 -9.56 -1.80
CA PRO A 17 -3.86 -9.86 -0.86
C PRO A 17 -3.84 -11.33 -0.44
N ARG A 18 -4.22 -11.59 0.82
CA ARG A 18 -4.43 -12.95 1.37
C ARG A 18 -5.88 -13.43 1.30
N GLY A 19 -6.78 -12.60 0.79
CA GLY A 19 -8.22 -12.88 0.68
C GLY A 19 -8.79 -12.38 -0.63
N ALA A 20 -10.11 -12.43 -0.77
CA ALA A 20 -10.81 -11.98 -1.97
C ALA A 20 -10.72 -10.46 -2.14
N ALA A 21 -9.74 -10.01 -2.94
CA ALA A 21 -9.49 -8.61 -3.23
C ALA A 21 -9.05 -8.48 -4.70
N ALA A 22 -10.03 -8.29 -5.58
CA ALA A 22 -9.82 -8.37 -7.03
C ALA A 22 -8.90 -7.25 -7.55
N VAL A 23 -9.14 -6.01 -7.11
CA VAL A 23 -8.38 -4.83 -7.54
C VAL A 23 -6.92 -4.94 -7.12
N GLU A 24 -6.66 -5.31 -5.87
CA GLU A 24 -5.33 -5.54 -5.31
C GLU A 24 -4.57 -6.65 -6.05
N THR A 25 -5.28 -7.73 -6.40
CA THR A 25 -4.73 -8.85 -7.17
C THR A 25 -4.34 -8.41 -8.58
N TRP A 26 -5.24 -7.71 -9.27
CA TRP A 26 -4.97 -7.19 -10.61
C TRP A 26 -3.82 -6.19 -10.60
N MET A 27 -3.80 -5.26 -9.65
CA MET A 27 -2.72 -4.28 -9.53
C MET A 27 -1.38 -4.97 -9.27
N TYR A 28 -1.35 -6.00 -8.43
CA TYR A 28 -0.14 -6.80 -8.20
C TYR A 28 0.35 -7.49 -9.48
N GLN A 29 -0.56 -8.07 -10.27
CA GLN A 29 -0.22 -8.74 -11.53
C GLN A 29 0.27 -7.77 -12.60
N VAL A 30 -0.37 -6.59 -12.71
CA VAL A 30 0.02 -5.54 -13.66
C VAL A 30 1.39 -4.97 -13.30
N ALA A 31 1.60 -4.63 -12.03
CA ALA A 31 2.87 -4.06 -11.58
C ALA A 31 4.07 -5.00 -11.82
N GLN A 32 3.88 -6.32 -11.64
CA GLN A 32 4.92 -7.32 -11.92
C GLN A 32 5.31 -7.41 -13.40
N ARG A 33 4.34 -7.23 -14.30
CA ARG A 33 4.51 -7.36 -15.75
C ARG A 33 4.90 -6.05 -16.44
N THR A 34 4.90 -4.94 -15.69
CA THR A 34 5.23 -3.62 -16.22
C THR A 34 6.74 -3.46 -16.32
N ASN A 35 7.25 -3.12 -17.51
CA ASN A 35 8.68 -2.92 -17.76
C ASN A 35 9.22 -1.57 -17.28
N PHE A 36 8.37 -0.70 -16.76
CA PHE A 36 8.77 0.59 -16.19
C PHE A 36 9.00 0.49 -14.69
N PRO A 37 9.96 1.25 -14.13
CA PRO A 37 10.15 1.37 -12.70
C PRO A 37 8.85 1.76 -12.00
N ASN A 38 8.38 0.90 -11.12
CA ASN A 38 7.12 1.04 -10.45
C ASN A 38 7.19 0.67 -8.96
N ARG A 39 6.23 1.23 -8.23
CA ARG A 39 6.09 1.05 -6.80
C ARG A 39 4.63 0.91 -6.43
N ILE A 40 4.32 -0.13 -5.67
CA ILE A 40 3.01 -0.31 -5.05
C ILE A 40 3.05 0.28 -3.64
N VAL A 41 2.13 1.18 -3.33
CA VAL A 41 1.93 1.66 -1.95
C VAL A 41 0.54 1.27 -1.46
N CYS A 42 0.50 0.48 -0.37
CA CYS A 42 -0.74 -0.05 0.20
C CYS A 42 -0.73 -0.01 1.74
N ILE A 43 -1.87 -0.31 2.36
CA ILE A 43 -1.95 -0.45 3.82
C ILE A 43 -1.22 -1.72 4.28
N LYS A 44 -0.59 -1.67 5.45
CA LYS A 44 0.03 -2.84 6.09
C LYS A 44 -0.97 -3.55 7.02
N ASN A 45 -1.34 -4.77 6.67
CA ASN A 45 -2.11 -5.69 7.47
C ASN A 45 -1.16 -6.53 8.36
N PRO A 46 -1.67 -7.13 9.45
CA PRO A 46 -0.86 -8.01 10.30
C PRO A 46 -0.18 -9.14 9.51
N GLY A 47 1.08 -9.41 9.84
CA GLY A 47 1.87 -10.46 9.18
C GLY A 47 2.47 -10.10 7.82
N TYR A 48 2.49 -8.82 7.44
CA TYR A 48 3.25 -8.32 6.30
C TYR A 48 4.50 -7.53 6.74
N SER A 49 5.52 -7.50 5.90
CA SER A 49 6.67 -6.60 6.03
C SER A 49 6.31 -5.19 5.52
N ASN A 50 7.07 -4.18 5.99
CA ASN A 50 6.91 -2.79 5.52
C ASN A 50 7.36 -2.63 4.06
N TYR A 51 8.34 -3.43 3.64
CA TYR A 51 8.90 -3.40 2.30
C TYR A 51 9.00 -4.83 1.76
N THR A 52 8.71 -4.98 0.48
CA THR A 52 8.98 -6.20 -0.27
C THR A 52 9.53 -5.82 -1.63
N PHE A 53 10.71 -6.34 -1.93
CA PHE A 53 11.24 -6.32 -3.29
C PHE A 53 10.58 -7.46 -4.07
N VAL A 54 10.04 -7.15 -5.25
CA VAL A 54 9.39 -8.16 -6.12
C VAL A 54 10.31 -8.49 -7.29
N ASN A 55 10.77 -7.47 -8.00
CA ASN A 55 11.76 -7.56 -9.07
C ASN A 55 12.43 -6.19 -9.29
N ASP A 56 13.37 -6.10 -10.23
CA ASP A 56 14.15 -4.87 -10.50
C ASP A 56 13.28 -3.64 -10.82
N ASN A 57 12.08 -3.89 -11.38
CA ASN A 57 11.14 -2.85 -11.78
C ASN A 57 10.01 -2.62 -10.77
N CYS A 58 9.85 -3.46 -9.75
CA CYS A 58 8.67 -3.44 -8.87
C CYS A 58 9.04 -3.62 -7.40
N SER A 59 8.59 -2.65 -6.60
CA SER A 59 8.74 -2.66 -5.14
C SER A 59 7.40 -2.40 -4.45
N ILE A 60 7.18 -3.02 -3.30
CA ILE A 60 5.97 -2.84 -2.49
C ILE A 60 6.33 -2.16 -1.18
N HIS A 61 5.68 -1.04 -0.91
CA HIS A 61 5.74 -0.31 0.35
C HIS A 61 4.40 -0.40 1.06
N ARG A 62 4.41 -0.80 2.33
CA ARG A 62 3.21 -0.98 3.14
C ARG A 62 3.22 -0.03 4.32
N VAL A 63 2.25 0.87 4.34
CA VAL A 63 2.10 1.86 5.41
C VAL A 63 1.27 1.27 6.54
N GLY A 64 1.91 1.11 7.70
CA GLY A 64 1.25 0.62 8.91
C GLY A 64 0.64 1.73 9.74
N PHE A 65 -0.57 1.47 10.24
CA PHE A 65 -1.20 2.27 11.27
C PHE A 65 -1.33 1.44 12.54
N SER A 66 -0.82 1.97 13.65
CA SER A 66 -1.00 1.32 14.95
C SER A 66 -2.48 1.37 15.36
N ARG A 67 -2.93 0.39 16.15
CA ARG A 67 -4.29 0.39 16.70
C ARG A 67 -4.55 1.64 17.54
N ILE A 68 -3.54 2.11 18.26
CA ILE A 68 -3.60 3.33 19.09
C ILE A 68 -3.83 4.56 18.19
N TYR A 69 -3.06 4.69 17.11
CA TYR A 69 -3.22 5.78 16.16
C TYR A 69 -4.65 5.81 15.59
N LYS A 70 -5.16 4.67 15.10
CA LYS A 70 -6.52 4.59 14.57
C LYS A 70 -7.58 4.94 15.63
N ARG A 71 -7.42 4.47 16.87
CA ARG A 71 -8.38 4.75 17.95
C ARG A 71 -8.40 6.22 18.34
N LEU A 72 -7.23 6.82 18.56
CA LEU A 72 -7.14 8.22 18.96
C LEU A 72 -7.57 9.15 17.83
N PHE A 73 -6.96 9.00 16.65
CA PHE A 73 -7.09 10.01 15.59
C PHE A 73 -8.27 9.78 14.65
N GLN A 74 -8.60 8.52 14.32
CA GLN A 74 -9.71 8.23 13.40
C GLN A 74 -11.05 8.05 14.13
N LYS A 75 -11.04 7.53 15.37
CA LYS A 75 -12.28 7.25 16.13
C LYS A 75 -12.63 8.33 17.15
N TRP A 76 -11.69 8.77 17.98
CA TRP A 76 -12.00 9.67 19.12
C TRP A 76 -11.91 11.15 18.75
N THR A 77 -10.77 11.61 18.26
CA THR A 77 -10.57 13.04 17.97
C THR A 77 -11.06 13.42 16.59
N ARG A 78 -11.18 12.46 15.64
CA ARG A 78 -11.41 12.68 14.20
C ARG A 78 -10.40 13.66 13.56
N LEU A 79 -9.33 13.99 14.27
CA LEU A 79 -8.22 14.79 13.79
C LEU A 79 -7.20 13.77 13.29
N ASP A 80 -7.01 13.67 11.97
CA ASP A 80 -5.96 12.83 11.38
C ASP A 80 -4.75 13.71 11.06
N PRO A 81 -3.75 13.84 11.96
CA PRO A 81 -2.62 14.75 11.75
C PRO A 81 -1.67 14.27 10.65
N LEU A 82 -1.69 12.98 10.32
CA LEU A 82 -0.82 12.34 9.33
C LEU A 82 -1.65 11.34 8.51
N PRO A 83 -2.53 11.84 7.62
CA PRO A 83 -3.40 11.02 6.79
C PRO A 83 -2.60 10.12 5.85
N TYR A 84 -3.24 9.05 5.39
CA TYR A 84 -2.62 8.05 4.51
C TYR A 84 -1.93 8.67 3.29
N SER A 85 -2.55 9.67 2.66
CA SER A 85 -2.01 10.37 1.47
C SER A 85 -0.67 11.06 1.73
N GLN A 86 -0.37 11.47 2.97
CA GLN A 86 0.91 12.10 3.33
C GLN A 86 2.02 11.08 3.64
N ARG A 87 1.69 9.78 3.69
CA ARG A 87 2.63 8.70 4.04
C ARG A 87 3.05 7.85 2.83
N ILE A 88 2.49 8.15 1.65
CA ILE A 88 2.80 7.53 0.35
C ILE A 88 3.96 8.30 -0.29
#